data_AF-I6NDT4-F1
#
_entry.id   AF-I6NDT4-F1
#
_cell.length_a   1.000
_cell.length_b   1.000
_cell.length_c   1.000
_cell.angle_alpha   90.00
_cell.angle_beta   90.00
_cell.angle_gamma   90.00
#
_symmetry.space_group_name_H-M   'P 1'
#
loop_
_entity.id
_entity.type
_entity.pdbx_description
1 polymer ?
#
loop_
_entity_poly.entity_id
_entity_poly.type
_entity_poly.pdbx_seq_one_letter_code
_entity_poly.pdbx_strand_id
1 'polypeptide(L)'
;MVNKVVSGQEVQGATGGVIGVAEAYAQHEQEELEHNQHQHQHQHQHQHQQQHQHQQQQQQSSYTGGGAGSRVGKKSTTKRRKKDRCHFSKCASSALKFIGDCQFCEGHFCSKHRLMENHSCHGLRSCKEQMHQRNADKLAQEQTIAPKIQI
;
A
#
# COMPACT_ATOMS: atom_id res chain seq x y z
N MET A 1 -39.33 -41.41 29.60
CA MET A 1 -38.23 -42.24 30.12
C MET A 1 -38.68 -43.69 30.11
N VAL A 2 -38.39 -44.42 29.03
CA VAL A 2 -38.56 -45.87 28.96
C VAL A 2 -37.29 -46.45 28.36
N ASN A 3 -36.69 -47.35 29.14
CA ASN A 3 -35.55 -48.21 28.81
C ASN A 3 -35.98 -49.38 27.91
N LYS A 4 -34.97 -50.16 27.47
CA LYS A 4 -34.96 -51.56 26.96
C LYS A 4 -34.98 -51.69 25.42
N VAL A 5 -34.19 -52.51 24.70
CA VAL A 5 -33.27 -53.65 24.97
C VAL A 5 -32.27 -53.70 23.78
N VAL A 6 -30.95 -53.74 24.00
CA VAL A 6 -29.98 -54.86 23.86
C VAL A 6 -29.87 -55.53 22.47
N SER A 7 -28.60 -55.83 22.14
CA SER A 7 -28.06 -56.94 21.33
C SER A 7 -28.01 -56.79 19.81
N GLY A 8 -26.76 -56.73 19.33
CA GLY A 8 -26.37 -56.94 17.94
C GLY A 8 -24.84 -56.90 17.84
N GLN A 9 -24.16 -57.85 18.48
CA GLN A 9 -22.77 -58.18 18.12
C GLN A 9 -22.82 -58.81 16.73
N GLU A 10 -22.20 -58.18 15.74
CA GLU A 10 -21.82 -58.86 14.51
C GLU A 10 -20.35 -58.58 14.17
N VAL A 11 -19.57 -59.61 14.48
CA VAL A 11 -18.37 -60.11 13.79
C VAL A 11 -17.32 -59.12 13.28
N GLN A 12 -16.20 -59.13 14.01
CA GLN A 12 -14.88 -58.75 13.55
C GLN A 12 -14.50 -59.59 12.31
N GLY A 13 -14.57 -58.96 11.13
CA GLY A 13 -14.03 -59.49 9.89
C GLY A 13 -12.67 -58.89 9.59
N ALA A 14 -11.60 -59.55 10.02
CA ALA A 14 -10.24 -59.24 9.63
C ALA A 14 -10.05 -59.49 8.12
N THR A 15 -10.14 -58.43 7.31
CA THR A 15 -9.68 -58.41 5.91
C THR A 15 -8.47 -57.49 5.81
N GLY A 16 -7.35 -57.95 6.40
CA GLY A 16 -6.06 -57.30 6.24
C GLY A 16 -5.54 -57.47 4.81
N GLY A 17 -5.06 -56.39 4.19
CA GLY A 17 -4.00 -56.49 3.18
C GLY A 17 -3.97 -55.44 2.08
N VAL A 18 -5.10 -54.99 1.53
CA VAL A 18 -5.09 -54.21 0.27
C VAL A 18 -5.90 -52.92 0.27
N ILE A 19 -6.81 -52.73 1.24
CA ILE A 19 -7.63 -51.51 1.34
C ILE A 19 -6.85 -50.34 1.95
N GLY A 20 -5.93 -50.63 2.88
CA GLY A 20 -5.16 -49.59 3.58
C GLY A 20 -4.15 -48.83 2.71
N VAL A 21 -3.73 -49.35 1.56
CA VAL A 21 -2.77 -48.66 0.68
C VAL A 21 -3.46 -47.55 -0.11
N ALA A 22 -4.68 -47.79 -0.58
CA ALA A 22 -5.47 -46.77 -1.28
C ALA A 22 -5.92 -45.65 -0.34
N GLU A 23 -6.35 -46.00 0.88
CA GLU A 23 -6.70 -45.01 1.91
C GLU A 23 -5.48 -44.22 2.39
N ALA A 24 -4.33 -44.87 2.60
CA ALA A 24 -3.09 -44.19 2.97
C ALA A 24 -2.56 -43.27 1.84
N TYR A 25 -2.73 -43.66 0.58
CA TYR A 25 -2.36 -42.82 -0.56
C TYR A 25 -3.27 -41.60 -0.68
N ALA A 26 -4.59 -41.77 -0.53
CA ALA A 26 -5.55 -40.68 -0.52
C ALA A 26 -5.30 -39.70 0.66
N GLN A 27 -4.94 -40.22 1.83
CA GLN A 27 -4.54 -39.41 2.99
C GLN A 27 -3.25 -38.62 2.71
N HIS A 28 -2.23 -39.25 2.13
CA HIS A 28 -0.97 -38.58 1.78
C HIS A 28 -1.17 -37.49 0.72
N GLU A 29 -2.00 -37.73 -0.30
CA GLU A 29 -2.36 -36.70 -1.30
C GLU A 29 -3.08 -35.52 -0.66
N GLN A 30 -3.98 -35.80 0.30
CA GLN A 30 -4.71 -34.77 1.02
C GLN A 30 -3.78 -33.94 1.93
N GLU A 31 -2.83 -34.58 2.62
CA GLU A 31 -1.79 -33.91 3.40
C GLU A 31 -0.83 -33.08 2.51
N GLU A 32 -0.46 -33.58 1.33
CA GLU A 32 0.35 -32.83 0.35
C GLU A 32 -0.38 -31.59 -0.16
N LEU A 33 -1.68 -31.70 -0.45
CA LEU A 33 -2.52 -30.59 -0.86
C LEU A 33 -2.60 -29.51 0.23
N GLU A 34 -2.81 -29.91 1.48
CA GLU A 34 -2.83 -29.00 2.62
C GLU A 34 -1.46 -28.35 2.85
N HIS A 35 -0.36 -29.11 2.73
CA HIS A 35 0.99 -28.59 2.83
C HIS A 35 1.29 -27.57 1.73
N ASN A 36 0.92 -27.87 0.48
CA ASN A 36 1.12 -26.97 -0.65
C ASN A 36 0.26 -25.69 -0.50
N GLN A 37 -0.99 -25.83 -0.05
CA GLN A 37 -1.84 -24.69 0.25
C GLN A 37 -1.24 -23.82 1.37
N HIS A 38 -0.69 -24.43 2.41
CA HIS A 38 -0.02 -23.72 3.51
C HIS A 38 1.25 -23.01 3.03
N GLN A 39 2.08 -23.68 2.22
CA GLN A 39 3.27 -23.10 1.59
C GLN A 39 2.90 -21.88 0.73
N HIS A 40 1.83 -21.97 -0.05
CA HIS A 40 1.34 -20.86 -0.87
C HIS A 40 0.88 -19.67 0.00
N GLN A 41 0.09 -19.94 1.05
CA GLN A 41 -0.32 -18.90 1.99
C GLN A 41 0.88 -18.24 2.68
N HIS A 42 1.89 -19.02 3.06
CA HIS A 42 3.12 -18.51 3.65
C HIS A 42 3.91 -17.62 2.69
N GLN A 43 4.08 -18.05 1.43
CA GLN A 43 4.73 -17.23 0.39
C GLN A 43 4.00 -15.91 0.16
N HIS A 44 2.66 -15.92 0.13
CA HIS A 44 1.87 -14.70 -0.01
C HIS A 44 2.05 -13.75 1.19
N GLN A 45 2.01 -14.26 2.42
CA GLN A 45 2.27 -13.45 3.61
C GLN A 45 3.68 -12.86 3.60
N HIS A 46 4.68 -13.64 3.18
CA HIS A 46 6.06 -13.18 3.07
C HIS A 46 6.22 -12.06 2.03
N GLN A 47 5.63 -12.21 0.83
CA GLN A 47 5.64 -11.17 -0.20
C GLN A 47 4.98 -9.88 0.30
N HIS A 48 3.83 -9.97 0.99
CA HIS A 48 3.17 -8.81 1.56
C HIS A 48 4.04 -8.12 2.63
N GLN A 49 4.71 -8.89 3.48
CA GLN A 49 5.61 -8.33 4.50
C GLN A 49 6.83 -7.63 3.87
N GLN A 50 7.40 -8.19 2.80
CA GLN A 50 8.49 -7.54 2.06
C GLN A 50 8.05 -6.21 1.42
N GLN A 51 6.86 -6.17 0.79
CA GLN A 51 6.30 -4.94 0.23
C GLN A 51 6.11 -3.87 1.32
N HIS A 52 5.64 -4.28 2.51
CA HIS A 52 5.45 -3.37 3.64
C HIS A 52 6.77 -2.81 4.18
N GLN A 53 7.83 -3.63 4.25
CA GLN A 53 9.17 -3.17 4.66
C GLN A 53 9.77 -2.21 3.63
N HIS A 54 9.60 -2.48 2.33
CA HIS A 54 10.08 -1.60 1.27
C HIS A 54 9.37 -0.23 1.29
N GLN A 55 8.05 -0.22 1.53
CA GLN A 55 7.28 1.02 1.66
C GLN A 55 7.68 1.84 2.90
N GLN A 56 8.10 1.20 4.00
CA GLN A 56 8.62 1.90 5.17
C GLN A 56 10.03 2.47 4.93
N GLN A 57 10.91 1.78 4.21
CA GLN A 57 12.25 2.29 3.89
C GLN A 57 12.22 3.50 2.96
N GLN A 58 11.29 3.54 1.98
CA GLN A 58 11.14 4.70 1.10
C GLN A 58 10.65 5.97 1.84
N GLN A 59 9.95 5.83 2.98
CA GLN A 59 9.55 6.98 3.80
C GLN A 59 10.70 7.54 4.65
N GLN A 60 11.79 6.78 4.83
CA GLN A 60 12.97 7.21 5.58
C GLN A 60 13.99 7.99 4.73
N SER A 61 13.91 7.87 3.41
CA SER A 61 14.83 8.55 2.47
C SER A 61 14.57 10.06 2.33
N SER A 62 13.53 10.59 2.98
CA SER A 62 13.10 11.99 2.84
C SER A 62 13.26 12.87 4.09
N TYR A 63 13.97 12.43 5.14
CA TYR A 63 14.26 13.28 6.30
C TYR A 63 15.69 13.13 6.85
N THR A 64 16.68 13.74 6.21
CA THR A 64 17.85 14.19 6.98
C THR A 64 17.52 15.54 7.61
N GLY A 65 17.05 15.52 8.86
CA GLY A 65 17.06 16.70 9.74
C GLY A 65 15.86 16.82 10.67
N GLY A 66 16.00 16.43 11.94
CA GLY A 66 14.96 16.66 12.95
C GLY A 66 15.31 16.18 14.35
N GLY A 67 16.46 16.59 14.89
CA GLY A 67 16.80 16.37 16.29
C GLY A 67 15.78 17.02 17.24
N ALA A 68 15.48 16.31 18.33
CA ALA A 68 14.66 16.76 19.43
C ALA A 68 15.15 18.11 19.98
N GLY A 69 14.39 19.17 19.72
CA GLY A 69 14.64 20.51 20.25
C GLY A 69 14.01 20.67 21.62
N SER A 70 14.84 20.54 22.66
CA SER A 70 14.61 21.05 23.99
C SER A 70 14.08 22.49 23.95
N ARG A 71 13.08 22.78 24.79
CA ARG A 71 12.57 24.14 25.01
C ARG A 71 13.69 24.99 25.62
N VAL A 72 14.38 25.76 24.79
CA VAL A 72 15.25 26.86 25.23
C VAL A 72 14.76 28.13 24.56
N GLY A 73 14.07 28.95 25.34
CA GLY A 73 13.84 30.34 25.01
C GLY A 73 15.18 31.07 25.03
N LYS A 74 15.66 31.48 23.85
CA LYS A 74 16.72 32.49 23.73
C LYS A 74 16.11 33.76 23.18
N LYS A 75 16.06 34.78 24.04
CA LYS A 75 15.76 36.16 23.69
C LYS A 75 16.93 36.66 22.82
N SER A 76 16.83 36.57 21.49
CA SER A 76 17.88 37.02 20.57
C SER A 76 17.54 38.38 19.96
N THR A 77 18.37 39.35 20.29
CA THR A 77 18.42 40.73 19.78
C THR A 77 19.00 40.77 18.36
N THR A 78 18.35 40.12 17.40
CA THR A 78 18.82 40.06 16.00
C THR A 78 17.70 40.34 15.01
N LYS A 79 17.94 41.33 14.14
CA LYS A 79 17.09 41.87 13.06
C LYS A 79 16.00 40.88 12.59
N ARG A 80 14.72 41.21 12.84
CA ARG A 80 13.56 40.41 12.42
C ARG A 80 13.65 40.15 10.91
N ARG A 81 14.01 38.92 10.52
CA ARG A 81 13.92 38.44 9.14
C ARG A 81 12.46 38.58 8.71
N LYS A 82 12.21 39.37 7.66
CA LYS A 82 10.86 39.62 7.14
C LYS A 82 10.26 38.26 6.78
N LYS A 83 9.11 37.94 7.39
CA LYS A 83 8.43 36.67 7.12
C LYS A 83 7.92 36.70 5.70
N ASP A 84 8.26 35.67 4.94
CA ASP A 84 7.88 35.60 3.54
C ASP A 84 6.36 35.52 3.36
N ARG A 85 5.87 36.15 2.30
CA ARG A 85 4.44 36.33 2.02
C ARG A 85 4.01 35.49 0.85
N CYS A 86 2.74 35.10 0.87
CA CYS A 86 2.12 34.41 -0.25
C CYS A 86 2.25 35.25 -1.53
N HIS A 87 2.76 34.64 -2.60
CA HIS A 87 2.99 35.29 -3.89
C HIS A 87 1.69 35.53 -4.68
N PHE A 88 0.58 34.92 -4.25
CA PHE A 88 -0.73 35.16 -4.85
C PHE A 88 -1.20 36.61 -4.63
N SER A 89 -1.50 37.31 -5.72
CA SER A 89 -1.72 38.77 -5.76
C SER A 89 -2.78 39.30 -4.79
N LYS A 90 -3.82 38.51 -4.49
CA LYS A 90 -4.91 38.88 -3.58
C LYS A 90 -4.75 38.31 -2.16
N CYS A 91 -3.57 37.82 -1.80
CA CYS A 91 -3.32 37.18 -0.51
C CYS A 91 -2.27 37.93 0.33
N ALA A 92 -2.66 38.34 1.54
CA ALA A 92 -1.74 38.94 2.51
C ALA A 92 -1.18 37.92 3.54
N SER A 93 -1.55 36.64 3.41
CA SER A 93 -1.13 35.60 4.34
C SER A 93 0.37 35.30 4.23
N SER A 94 0.94 34.80 5.32
CA SER A 94 2.31 34.30 5.36
C SER A 94 2.48 33.07 4.48
N ALA A 95 3.59 32.97 3.76
CA ALA A 95 3.99 31.73 3.10
C ALA A 95 4.36 30.65 4.13
N LEU A 96 4.20 29.39 3.75
CA LEU A 96 4.67 28.23 4.51
C LEU A 96 6.14 27.98 4.19
N LYS A 97 6.98 27.77 5.22
CA LYS A 97 8.44 27.64 5.03
C LYS A 97 8.92 26.33 4.38
N PHE A 98 8.12 25.27 4.45
CA PHE A 98 8.55 23.93 4.03
C PHE A 98 7.67 23.32 2.93
N ILE A 99 6.42 23.76 2.81
CA ILE A 99 5.39 23.21 1.90
C ILE A 99 4.76 24.33 1.06
N GLY A 100 5.35 25.53 1.10
CA GLY A 100 4.83 26.70 0.41
C GLY A 100 5.33 26.83 -1.02
N ASP A 101 6.36 26.10 -1.41
CA ASP A 101 7.14 26.39 -2.60
C ASP A 101 6.61 25.58 -3.79
N CYS A 102 6.28 26.26 -4.88
CA CYS A 102 5.84 25.59 -6.11
C CYS A 102 7.03 25.31 -7.02
N GLN A 103 7.25 24.04 -7.37
CA GLN A 103 8.38 23.64 -8.22
C GLN A 103 8.26 24.08 -9.69
N PHE A 104 7.07 24.51 -10.12
CA PHE A 104 6.83 24.92 -11.51
C PHE A 104 6.99 26.41 -11.72
N CYS A 105 6.53 27.22 -10.77
CA CYS A 105 6.57 28.68 -10.87
C CYS A 105 7.50 29.35 -9.87
N GLU A 106 8.19 28.56 -9.04
CA GLU A 106 9.14 29.00 -8.00
C GLU A 106 8.55 30.02 -7.01
N GLY A 107 7.23 30.10 -6.93
CA GLY A 107 6.51 30.99 -6.01
C GLY A 107 6.32 30.38 -4.61
N HIS A 108 6.25 31.24 -3.60
CA HIS A 108 6.01 30.88 -2.20
C HIS A 108 4.55 31.14 -1.80
N PHE A 109 3.87 30.15 -1.22
CA PHE A 109 2.42 30.18 -1.00
C PHE A 109 2.03 29.80 0.44
N CYS A 110 0.86 30.28 0.87
CA CYS A 110 0.26 29.92 2.15
C CYS A 110 -0.52 28.59 2.04
N SER A 111 -1.02 28.06 3.16
CA SER A 111 -1.77 26.79 3.19
C SER A 111 -2.95 26.73 2.23
N LYS A 112 -3.59 27.89 1.96
CA LYS A 112 -4.75 28.00 1.05
C LYS A 112 -4.34 28.00 -0.43
N HIS A 113 -3.18 28.57 -0.77
CA HIS A 113 -2.75 28.75 -2.15
C HIS A 113 -1.60 27.82 -2.57
N ARG A 114 -1.18 26.86 -1.73
CA ARG A 114 -0.08 25.93 -2.03
C ARG A 114 -0.38 24.96 -3.19
N LEU A 115 -1.66 24.78 -3.54
CA LEU A 115 -2.07 23.94 -4.67
C LEU A 115 -2.03 24.75 -5.98
N MET A 116 -1.62 24.11 -7.07
CA MET A 116 -1.42 24.74 -8.38
C MET A 116 -2.71 25.37 -8.93
N GLU A 117 -3.86 24.76 -8.63
CA GLU A 117 -5.19 25.26 -8.98
C GLU A 117 -5.51 26.57 -8.25
N ASN A 118 -5.12 26.66 -6.97
CA ASN A 118 -5.52 27.76 -6.10
C ASN A 118 -4.71 29.03 -6.33
N HIS A 119 -3.46 28.92 -6.80
CA HIS A 119 -2.66 30.08 -7.18
C HIS A 119 -2.58 30.32 -8.69
N SER A 120 -3.35 29.57 -9.48
CA SER A 120 -3.37 29.67 -10.94
C SER A 120 -1.97 29.50 -11.56
N CYS A 121 -1.30 28.39 -11.20
CA CYS A 121 0.04 28.09 -11.67
C CYS A 121 0.11 28.00 -13.20
N HIS A 122 1.08 28.69 -13.82
CA HIS A 122 1.29 28.60 -15.26
C HIS A 122 1.72 27.19 -15.71
N GLY A 123 2.39 26.43 -14.83
CA GLY A 123 2.79 25.04 -15.09
C GLY A 123 1.67 24.00 -14.95
N LEU A 124 0.46 24.40 -14.54
CA LEU A 124 -0.64 23.45 -14.32
C LEU A 124 -1.06 22.72 -15.60
N ARG A 125 -1.13 23.44 -16.71
CA ARG A 125 -1.56 22.86 -17.98
C ARG A 125 -0.58 21.80 -18.48
N SER A 126 0.71 22.13 -18.54
CA SER A 126 1.75 21.21 -19.01
C SER A 126 1.90 20.00 -18.08
N CYS A 127 1.83 20.21 -16.76
CA CYS A 127 1.85 19.12 -15.78
C CYS A 127 0.68 18.15 -16.00
N LYS A 128 -0.55 18.66 -16.18
CA LYS A 128 -1.74 17.85 -16.40
C LYS A 128 -1.65 17.04 -17.69
N GLU A 129 -1.24 17.67 -18.79
CA GLU A 129 -1.05 17.02 -20.08
C GLU A 129 -0.01 15.90 -20.01
N GLN A 130 1.12 16.16 -19.37
CA GLN A 130 2.16 15.13 -19.16
C GLN A 130 1.65 13.95 -18.34
N MET A 131 0.88 14.20 -17.27
CA MET A 131 0.29 13.11 -16.46
C MET A 131 -0.74 12.32 -17.25
N HIS A 132 -1.58 13.00 -18.04
CA HIS A 132 -2.55 12.34 -18.90
C HIS A 132 -1.88 11.45 -19.95
N GLN A 133 -0.82 11.94 -20.60
CA GLN A 133 -0.08 11.14 -21.58
C GLN A 133 0.49 9.88 -20.94
N ARG A 134 1.21 10.01 -19.81
CA ARG A 134 1.76 8.84 -19.10
C ARG A 134 0.68 7.85 -18.65
N ASN A 135 -0.47 8.36 -18.22
CA ASN A 135 -1.60 7.52 -17.83
C ASN A 135 -2.15 6.76 -19.05
N ALA A 136 -2.33 7.45 -20.19
CA ALA A 136 -2.78 6.83 -21.43
C ALA A 136 -1.80 5.75 -21.93
N ASP A 137 -0.50 6.03 -21.91
CA ASP A 137 0.53 5.06 -22.29
C ASP A 137 0.49 3.82 -21.39
N LYS A 138 0.40 4.03 -20.07
CA LYS A 138 0.28 2.94 -19.10
C LYS A 138 -1.00 2.13 -19.29
N LEU A 139 -2.14 2.80 -19.52
CA LEU A 139 -3.42 2.16 -19.76
C LEU A 139 -3.39 1.28 -21.01
N ALA A 140 -2.76 1.75 -22.09
CA ALA A 140 -2.60 0.98 -23.31
C ALA A 140 -1.68 -0.24 -23.11
N GLN A 141 -0.62 -0.11 -22.32
CA GLN A 141 0.30 -1.21 -21.99
C GLN A 141 -0.34 -2.29 -21.11
N GLU A 142 -1.21 -1.90 -20.18
CA GLU A 142 -1.88 -2.79 -19.23
C GLU A 142 -3.26 -3.28 -19.74
N GLN A 143 -3.67 -2.87 -20.94
CA GLN A 143 -4.97 -3.25 -21.48
C GLN A 143 -5.03 -4.76 -21.76
N THR A 144 -5.99 -5.44 -21.13
CA THR A 144 -6.24 -6.86 -21.39
C THR A 144 -6.97 -7.03 -22.72
N ILE A 145 -6.41 -7.84 -23.61
CA ILE A 145 -7.09 -8.27 -24.85
C ILE A 145 -7.96 -9.47 -24.49
N ALA A 146 -9.28 -9.28 -24.44
CA ALA A 146 -10.21 -10.40 -24.27
C ALA A 146 -10.16 -11.28 -25.53
N PRO A 147 -9.70 -12.54 -25.44
CA PRO A 147 -9.70 -13.43 -26.60
C PRO A 147 -11.14 -13.68 -27.03
N LYS A 148 -11.39 -13.66 -28.35
CA LYS A 148 -12.70 -13.95 -28.92
C LYS A 148 -12.95 -15.46 -28.77
N ILE A 149 -13.77 -15.84 -27.80
CA ILE A 149 -14.17 -17.25 -27.62
C ILE A 149 -15.09 -17.62 -28.78
N GLN A 150 -14.65 -18.55 -29.63
CA GLN A 150 -15.50 -19.18 -30.63
C GLN A 150 -16.15 -20.41 -29.96
N ILE A 151 -17.48 -20.45 -29.94
CA ILE A 151 -18.29 -21.56 -29.42
C ILE A 151 -18.89 -22.30 -30.62
#